data_AF-A0A2B5I1W6-F1
#
_entry.id   AF-A0A2B5I1W6-F1
#
_cell.length_a   1.000
_cell.length_b   1.000
_cell.length_c   1.000
_cell.angle_alpha   90.00
_cell.angle_beta   90.00
_cell.angle_gamma   90.00
#
_symmetry.space_group_name_H-M   'P 1'
#
loop_
_entity.id
_entity.type
_entity.pdbx_description
1 polymer ?
#
loop_
_entity_poly.entity_id
_entity_poly.type
_entity_poly.pdbx_seq_one_letter_code
_entity_poly.pdbx_strand_id
1 'polypeptide(L)'
;MKSTKRLIQVILVSTPILILSGCFSSFSKDDLNQPIQEYLKTNYGIQGEFSVVETDTYWFQGVDHQTYVEMKKPYRAYPFLMIERGTWKISNDDSDDIYLEQF
;
A
#
# COMPACT_ATOMS: atom_id res chain seq x y z
N MET A 1 44.31 15.84 15.45
CA MET A 1 43.02 16.49 15.81
C MET A 1 42.13 16.88 14.63
N LYS A 2 42.65 17.42 13.50
CA LYS A 2 41.80 17.84 12.36
C LYS A 2 41.04 16.67 11.69
N SER A 3 41.70 15.51 11.54
CA SER A 3 41.11 14.29 10.97
C SER A 3 39.99 13.71 11.84
N THR A 4 40.22 13.61 13.16
CA THR A 4 39.23 13.10 14.13
C THR A 4 37.97 13.95 14.17
N LYS A 5 38.11 15.28 14.09
CA LYS A 5 36.97 16.22 14.03
C LYS A 5 36.14 16.07 12.74
N ARG A 6 36.79 15.80 11.59
CA ARG A 6 36.11 15.49 10.33
C ARG A 6 35.34 14.18 10.38
N LEU A 7 35.91 13.13 10.97
CA LEU A 7 35.24 11.84 11.12
C LEU A 7 33.97 11.96 11.97
N ILE A 8 34.05 12.67 13.09
CA ILE A 8 32.90 12.93 13.97
C ILE A 8 31.81 13.72 13.23
N GLN A 9 32.18 14.73 12.44
CA GLN A 9 31.21 15.46 11.61
C GLN A 9 30.53 14.58 10.57
N VAL A 10 31.26 13.69 9.90
CA VAL A 10 30.68 12.75 8.92
C VAL A 10 29.67 11.83 9.60
N ILE A 11 30.01 11.27 10.77
CA ILE A 11 29.11 10.39 11.53
C ILE A 11 27.87 11.15 12.00
N LEU A 12 28.03 12.38 12.51
CA LEU A 12 26.91 13.20 12.98
C LEU A 12 25.94 13.59 11.87
N VAL A 13 26.43 13.77 10.64
CA VAL A 13 25.58 14.11 9.48
C VAL A 13 24.95 12.85 8.85
N SER A 14 25.65 11.71 8.83
CA SER A 14 25.14 10.49 8.22
C SER A 14 24.13 9.73 9.10
N THR A 15 24.30 9.79 10.42
CA THR A 15 23.42 9.06 11.36
C THR A 15 21.95 9.49 11.27
N PRO A 16 21.60 10.79 11.24
CA PRO A 16 20.21 11.23 11.06
C PRO A 16 19.63 10.84 9.70
N ILE A 17 20.43 10.85 8.64
CA ILE A 17 19.99 10.46 7.28
C ILE A 17 19.61 8.98 7.25
N LEU A 18 20.41 8.12 7.89
CA LEU A 18 20.13 6.69 7.99
C LEU A 18 18.90 6.41 8.87
N ILE A 19 18.74 7.12 10.00
CA ILE A 19 17.55 6.96 10.86
C ILE A 19 16.29 7.44 10.14
N LEU A 20 16.34 8.57 9.42
CA LEU A 20 15.24 9.07 8.61
C LEU A 20 14.94 8.13 7.43
N SER A 21 15.94 7.46 6.85
CA SER A 21 15.73 6.49 5.78
C SER A 21 14.85 5.31 6.20
N GLY A 22 14.88 4.92 7.48
CA GLY A 22 14.00 3.89 8.05
C GLY A 22 12.59 4.37 8.43
N CYS A 23 12.35 5.69 8.48
CA CYS A 23 11.01 6.27 8.67
C CYS A 23 10.20 6.39 7.37
N PHE A 24 10.83 6.17 6.20
CA PHE A 24 10.09 5.94 4.96
C PHE A 24 9.67 4.47 4.98
N SER A 25 8.46 4.20 5.48
CA SER A 25 7.85 2.87 5.46
C SER A 25 8.01 2.25 4.06
N SER A 26 8.54 1.04 3.99
CA SER A 26 8.82 0.30 2.76
C SER A 26 7.56 -0.27 2.12
N PHE A 27 6.48 0.51 2.07
CA PHE A 27 5.25 0.12 1.40
C PHE A 27 5.52 0.01 -0.09
N SER A 28 5.39 -1.20 -0.62
CA SER A 28 5.29 -1.45 -2.05
C SER A 28 3.82 -1.65 -2.40
N LYS A 29 3.43 -1.16 -3.58
CA LYS A 29 2.13 -1.47 -4.18
C LYS A 29 1.88 -2.99 -4.27
N ASP A 30 2.95 -3.78 -4.38
CA ASP A 30 2.87 -5.24 -4.43
C ASP A 30 2.40 -5.88 -3.12
N ASP A 31 2.57 -5.18 -1.98
CA ASP A 31 2.12 -5.65 -0.66
C ASP A 31 0.59 -5.79 -0.60
N LEU A 32 -0.13 -5.07 -1.47
CA LEU A 32 -1.60 -5.11 -1.55
C LEU A 32 -2.14 -6.31 -2.33
N ASN A 33 -1.31 -7.00 -3.13
CA ASN A 33 -1.80 -8.07 -4.00
C ASN A 33 -2.38 -9.24 -3.19
N GLN A 34 -1.70 -9.69 -2.14
CA GLN A 34 -2.20 -10.81 -1.35
C GLN A 34 -3.50 -10.47 -0.60
N PRO A 35 -3.61 -9.33 0.12
CA PRO A 35 -4.85 -8.92 0.77
C PRO A 35 -6.05 -8.81 -0.20
N ILE A 36 -5.85 -8.18 -1.36
CA ILE A 36 -6.92 -8.03 -2.37
C ILE A 36 -7.34 -9.40 -2.91
N GLN A 37 -6.37 -10.28 -3.20
CA GLN A 37 -6.67 -11.63 -3.68
C GLN A 37 -7.49 -12.44 -2.66
N GLU A 38 -7.14 -12.35 -1.38
CA GLU A 38 -7.84 -13.05 -0.31
C GLU A 38 -9.25 -12.50 -0.11
N TYR A 39 -9.41 -11.18 -0.18
CA TYR A 39 -10.69 -10.51 -0.10
C TYR A 39 -11.65 -10.91 -1.24
N LEU A 40 -11.18 -10.83 -2.49
CA LEU A 40 -11.97 -11.18 -3.68
C LEU A 40 -12.40 -12.66 -3.64
N LYS A 41 -11.50 -13.54 -3.19
CA LYS A 41 -11.79 -14.97 -3.05
C LYS A 41 -12.80 -15.25 -1.94
N THR A 42 -12.63 -14.63 -0.77
CA THR A 42 -13.43 -14.94 0.42
C THR A 42 -14.85 -14.38 0.33
N ASN A 43 -14.99 -13.15 -0.17
CA ASN A 43 -16.28 -12.46 -0.19
C ASN A 43 -17.06 -12.67 -1.49
N TYR A 44 -16.35 -12.82 -2.62
CA TYR A 44 -16.98 -12.85 -3.95
C TYR A 44 -16.73 -14.17 -4.71
N GLY A 45 -15.92 -15.09 -4.16
CA GLY A 45 -15.54 -16.33 -4.83
C GLY A 45 -14.66 -16.12 -6.07
N ILE A 46 -14.08 -14.92 -6.24
CA ILE A 46 -13.32 -14.58 -7.45
C ILE A 46 -11.86 -14.99 -7.28
N GLN A 47 -11.41 -15.88 -8.16
CA GLN A 47 -10.00 -16.23 -8.35
C GLN A 47 -9.63 -15.84 -9.78
N GLY A 48 -9.24 -14.58 -9.97
CA GLY A 48 -9.03 -13.99 -11.28
C GLY A 48 -7.85 -13.03 -11.30
N GLU A 49 -7.39 -12.71 -12.49
CA GLU A 49 -6.35 -11.69 -12.68
C GLU A 49 -6.94 -10.32 -12.35
N PHE A 50 -6.29 -9.63 -11.43
CA PHE A 50 -6.48 -8.21 -11.17
C PHE A 50 -5.13 -7.49 -11.22
N SER A 51 -5.18 -6.18 -11.32
CA SER A 51 -4.02 -5.31 -11.19
C SER A 51 -4.37 -4.14 -10.30
N VAL A 52 -3.55 -3.85 -9.29
CA VAL A 52 -3.65 -2.56 -8.63
C VAL A 52 -3.30 -1.48 -9.66
N VAL A 53 -4.18 -0.52 -9.90
CA VAL A 53 -3.95 0.58 -10.85
C VAL A 53 -3.26 1.71 -10.13
N GLU A 54 -3.85 2.14 -9.02
CA GLU A 54 -3.39 3.24 -8.21
C GLU A 54 -3.59 2.90 -6.73
N THR A 55 -2.66 3.36 -5.89
CA THR A 55 -2.82 3.31 -4.46
C THR A 55 -2.15 4.51 -3.84
N ASP A 56 -2.75 5.07 -2.80
CA ASP A 56 -2.07 6.09 -2.03
C ASP A 56 -0.87 5.52 -1.25
N THR A 57 0.12 6.39 -1.04
CA THR A 57 1.33 6.10 -0.26
C THR A 57 1.49 7.10 0.88
N TYR A 58 0.40 7.75 1.32
CA TYR A 58 0.43 8.82 2.31
C TYR A 58 0.62 8.32 3.75
N TRP A 59 1.76 7.68 4.01
CA TRP A 59 2.17 7.19 5.33
C TRP A 59 2.03 8.23 6.45
N PHE A 60 2.44 9.48 6.20
CA PHE A 60 2.46 10.54 7.22
C PHE A 60 1.08 11.11 7.58
N GLN A 61 0.04 10.82 6.79
CA GLN A 61 -1.29 11.38 7.01
C GLN A 61 -2.20 10.45 7.82
N GLY A 62 -1.79 9.20 8.07
CA GLY A 62 -2.55 8.24 8.87
C GLY A 62 -3.90 7.83 8.27
N VAL A 63 -4.17 8.16 7.01
CA VAL A 63 -5.36 7.74 6.26
C VAL A 63 -5.21 6.26 5.90
N ASP A 64 -6.25 5.49 5.62
CA ASP A 64 -6.06 4.13 5.07
C ASP A 64 -5.59 4.18 3.60
N HIS A 65 -5.13 3.06 3.05
CA HIS A 65 -4.74 2.99 1.65
C HIS A 65 -5.97 3.04 0.76
N GLN A 66 -6.09 4.13 0.02
CA GLN A 66 -7.09 4.30 -1.03
C GLN A 66 -6.57 3.67 -2.31
N THR A 67 -7.22 2.59 -2.75
CA THR A 67 -6.67 1.72 -3.80
C THR A 67 -7.70 1.48 -4.91
N TYR A 68 -7.34 1.77 -6.15
CA TYR A 68 -8.11 1.37 -7.33
C TYR A 68 -7.56 0.07 -7.91
N VAL A 69 -8.46 -0.89 -8.13
CA VAL A 69 -8.11 -2.22 -8.65
C VAL A 69 -8.78 -2.41 -10.00
N GLU A 70 -8.02 -2.81 -11.01
CA GLU A 70 -8.55 -3.31 -12.25
C GLU A 70 -8.85 -4.80 -12.12
N MET A 71 -10.12 -5.15 -12.19
CA MET A 71 -10.57 -6.53 -12.36
C MET A 71 -10.58 -6.85 -13.86
N LYS A 72 -9.98 -7.96 -14.28
CA LYS A 72 -9.98 -8.36 -15.71
C LYS A 72 -11.04 -9.40 -16.07
N LYS A 73 -11.51 -10.18 -15.08
CA LYS A 73 -12.51 -11.24 -15.22
C LYS A 73 -13.43 -11.28 -14.00
N PRO A 74 -14.69 -11.70 -14.14
CA PRO A 74 -15.34 -12.09 -15.39
C PRO A 74 -15.66 -10.91 -16.32
N TYR A 75 -15.88 -9.72 -15.75
CA TYR A 75 -16.03 -8.46 -16.48
C TYR A 75 -14.93 -7.47 -16.06
N ARG A 76 -14.58 -6.55 -16.96
CA ARG A 76 -13.59 -5.53 -16.66
C ARG A 76 -14.23 -4.44 -15.82
N ALA A 77 -13.71 -4.23 -14.62
CA ALA A 77 -14.22 -3.25 -13.65
C ALA A 77 -13.06 -2.56 -12.94
N TYR A 78 -13.33 -1.40 -12.32
CA TYR A 78 -12.33 -0.59 -11.62
C TYR A 78 -12.75 -0.23 -10.19
N PRO A 79 -13.08 -1.22 -9.34
CA PRO A 79 -13.53 -0.94 -7.97
C PRO A 79 -12.48 -0.17 -7.16
N PHE A 80 -12.98 0.73 -6.34
CA PHE A 80 -12.27 1.35 -5.24
C PHE A 80 -12.29 0.48 -3.99
N LEU A 81 -11.13 0.34 -3.34
CA LEU A 81 -10.96 -0.38 -2.09
C LEU A 81 -10.26 0.51 -1.05
N MET A 82 -10.80 0.55 0.16
CA MET A 82 -10.15 1.13 1.33
C MET A 82 -9.45 0.03 2.14
N ILE A 83 -8.12 0.12 2.28
CA ILE A 83 -7.29 -0.92 2.91
C ILE A 83 -6.55 -0.38 4.14
N GLU A 84 -6.80 -0.98 5.30
CA GLU A 84 -6.21 -0.53 6.57
C GLU A 84 -4.69 -0.68 6.59
N ARG A 85 -3.94 0.40 6.88
CA ARG A 85 -2.45 0.39 6.80
C ARG A 85 -1.76 -0.58 7.78
N GLY A 86 -2.41 -0.91 8.90
CA GLY A 86 -1.82 -1.74 9.96
C GLY A 86 -2.16 -3.22 9.86
N THR A 87 -3.33 -3.55 9.31
CA THR A 87 -3.85 -4.92 9.29
C THR A 87 -3.99 -5.48 7.87
N TRP A 88 -3.89 -4.62 6.85
CA TRP A 88 -4.17 -4.92 5.46
C TRP A 88 -5.60 -5.38 5.18
N LYS A 89 -6.53 -5.14 6.12
CA LYS A 89 -7.93 -5.49 5.94
C LYS A 89 -8.61 -4.48 5.02
N ILE A 90 -9.42 -4.99 4.11
CA ILE A 90 -10.30 -4.16 3.27
C ILE A 90 -11.58 -3.83 4.07
N SER A 91 -11.90 -2.54 4.16
CA SER A 91 -13.12 -2.04 4.78
C SER A 91 -14.29 -2.20 3.81
N ASN A 92 -15.23 -3.11 4.09
CA ASN A 92 -16.41 -3.31 3.24
C ASN A 92 -17.32 -2.08 3.18
N ASP A 93 -17.39 -1.30 4.26
CA ASP A 93 -18.30 -0.15 4.35
C ASP A 93 -17.74 1.06 3.58
N ASP A 94 -16.42 1.12 3.41
CA ASP A 94 -15.70 2.21 2.74
C ASP A 94 -15.15 1.82 1.36
N SER A 95 -15.45 0.61 0.88
CA SER A 95 -15.05 0.12 -0.45
C SER A 95 -16.26 -0.04 -1.35
N ASP A 96 -16.04 -0.03 -2.66
CA ASP A 96 -17.09 -0.33 -3.62
C ASP A 96 -17.51 -1.81 -3.52
N ASP A 97 -18.79 -2.08 -3.79
CA ASP A 97 -19.24 -3.45 -3.96
C ASP A 97 -18.77 -4.00 -5.32
N ILE A 98 -17.96 -5.07 -5.27
CA ILE A 98 -17.34 -5.66 -6.46
C ILE A 98 -18.37 -6.17 -7.49
N TYR A 99 -19.55 -6.62 -7.06
CA TYR A 99 -20.58 -7.06 -8.01
C TYR A 99 -21.27 -5.90 -8.69
N LEU A 100 -21.49 -4.79 -7.99
CA LEU A 100 -22.11 -3.60 -8.57
C LEU A 100 -21.18 -2.93 -9.60
N GLU A 101 -19.88 -2.87 -9.35
CA GLU A 101 -18.89 -2.25 -10.26
C GLU A 101 -18.69 -3.00 -11.59
N GLN A 102 -19.29 -4.18 -11.75
CA GLN A 102 -19.23 -4.96 -13.00
C GLN A 102 -20.32 -4.57 -14.02
N PHE A 103 -21.23 -3.65 -13.69
CA PHE A 103 -22.38 -3.25 -14.53
C PHE A 103 -22.45 -1.74 -14.73
#